data_AF-A0A4V3I9U6-F1
#
_entry.id   AF-A0A4V3I9U6-F1
#
_cell.length_a   1.000
_cell.length_b   1.000
_cell.length_c   1.000
_cell.angle_alpha   90.00
_cell.angle_beta   90.00
_cell.angle_gamma   90.00
#
_symmetry.space_group_name_H-M   'P 1'
#
loop_
_entity.id
_entity.type
_entity.pdbx_description
1 polymer ?
#
loop_
_entity_poly.entity_id
_entity_poly.type
_entity_poly.pdbx_seq_one_letter_code
_entity_poly.pdbx_strand_id
1 'polypeptide(L)'
;MSDAAITELVLDTDPYLSCDDCFDQADEMIEAFLAETSTLSEAFRVHLRGCQACCEEALSLAEIVAPEYGMNPDAVSAQLQQLVRG
;
A
#
# COMPACT_ATOMS: atom_id res chain seq x y z
N MET A 1 -25.59 -6.08 -6.05
CA MET A 1 -24.26 -6.09 -5.43
C MET A 1 -23.64 -7.44 -5.77
N SER A 2 -22.40 -7.48 -6.24
CA SER A 2 -21.71 -8.73 -6.59
C SER A 2 -21.09 -9.36 -5.35
N ASP A 3 -20.97 -10.69 -5.34
CA ASP A 3 -20.32 -11.44 -4.24
C ASP A 3 -18.88 -10.97 -3.98
N ALA A 4 -18.18 -10.48 -5.00
CA ALA A 4 -16.82 -9.95 -4.88
C ALA A 4 -16.72 -8.72 -3.94
N ALA A 5 -17.70 -7.82 -3.99
CA ALA A 5 -17.72 -6.63 -3.13
C ALA A 5 -18.01 -6.98 -1.66
N ILE A 6 -18.71 -8.09 -1.41
CA ILE A 6 -18.95 -8.60 -0.05
C ILE A 6 -17.66 -9.25 0.49
N THR A 7 -16.92 -9.97 -0.35
CA THR A 7 -15.66 -10.60 0.03
C THR A 7 -14.60 -9.58 0.48
N GLU A 8 -14.50 -8.41 -0.17
CA GLU A 8 -13.58 -7.35 0.28
C GLU A 8 -13.93 -6.80 1.67
N LEU A 9 -15.22 -6.74 2.02
CA LEU A 9 -15.67 -6.24 3.33
C LEU A 9 -15.46 -7.25 4.47
N VAL A 10 -15.17 -8.50 4.16
CA VAL A 10 -14.91 -9.58 5.15
C VAL A 10 -13.47 -10.10 5.01
N LEU A 11 -12.59 -9.32 4.38
CA LEU A 11 -11.18 -9.69 4.28
C LEU A 11 -10.58 -9.78 5.68
N ASP A 12 -9.79 -10.83 5.91
CA ASP A 12 -9.00 -10.92 7.12
C ASP A 12 -7.94 -9.82 7.09
N THR A 13 -7.98 -8.94 8.09
CA THR A 13 -7.08 -7.80 8.24
C THR A 13 -6.08 -8.01 9.36
N ASP A 14 -5.89 -9.23 9.84
CA ASP A 14 -4.84 -9.57 10.82
C ASP A 14 -3.47 -9.69 10.12
N PRO A 15 -2.40 -9.00 10.59
CA PRO A 15 -2.34 -8.07 11.72
C PRO A 15 -3.05 -6.74 11.48
N TYR A 16 -3.94 -6.39 12.42
CA TYR A 16 -4.76 -5.19 12.34
C TYR A 16 -3.91 -3.91 12.38
N LEU A 17 -4.21 -3.02 11.43
CA LEU A 17 -3.73 -1.64 11.40
C LEU A 17 -4.95 -0.75 11.12
N SER A 18 -5.09 0.36 11.84
CA SER A 18 -6.15 1.33 11.56
C SER A 18 -5.80 2.22 10.37
N CYS A 19 -6.79 2.87 9.74
CA CYS A 19 -6.50 3.83 8.67
C CYS A 19 -5.64 5.00 9.18
N ASP A 20 -5.88 5.49 10.39
CA ASP A 20 -5.13 6.61 10.97
C ASP A 20 -3.65 6.21 11.19
N ASP A 21 -3.41 5.04 11.77
CA ASP A 21 -2.04 4.52 11.94
C ASP A 21 -1.35 4.24 10.59
N CYS A 22 -2.13 3.85 9.57
CA CYS A 22 -1.63 3.68 8.21
C CYS A 22 -1.18 5.01 7.61
N PHE A 23 -1.97 6.08 7.76
CA PHE A 23 -1.60 7.41 7.27
C PHE A 23 -0.34 7.93 7.96
N ASP A 24 -0.24 7.78 9.28
CA ASP A 24 0.94 8.21 10.04
C ASP A 24 2.24 7.50 9.59
N GLN A 25 2.12 6.28 9.05
CA GLN A 25 3.26 5.48 8.59
C GLN A 25 3.49 5.55 7.07
N ALA A 26 2.55 6.09 6.29
CA ALA A 26 2.54 5.93 4.84
C ALA A 26 3.80 6.49 4.17
N ASP A 27 4.20 7.71 4.55
CA ASP A 27 5.38 8.38 4.01
C ASP A 27 6.64 7.55 4.29
N GLU A 28 6.90 7.22 5.56
CA GLU A 28 8.09 6.45 5.97
C GLU A 28 8.15 5.08 5.27
N MET A 29 7.01 4.41 5.12
CA MET A 29 6.95 3.07 4.53
C MET A 29 7.15 3.09 3.02
N ILE A 30 6.60 4.10 2.32
CA ILE A 30 6.78 4.27 0.88
C ILE A 30 8.20 4.73 0.56
N GLU A 31 8.76 5.66 1.32
CA GLU A 31 10.15 6.09 1.19
C GLU A 31 11.12 4.92 1.45
N ALA A 32 10.90 4.12 2.50
CA ALA A 32 11.75 2.98 2.81
C ALA A 32 11.68 1.90 1.71
N PHE A 33 10.49 1.70 1.13
CA PHE A 33 10.28 0.82 -0.02
C PHE A 33 11.05 1.31 -1.25
N LEU A 34 10.96 2.60 -1.59
CA LEU A 34 11.67 3.22 -2.72
C LEU A 34 13.19 3.24 -2.53
N ALA A 35 13.64 3.42 -1.29
CA ALA A 35 15.06 3.39 -0.96
C ALA A 35 15.65 1.96 -0.97
N GLU A 36 14.83 0.93 -1.15
CA GLU A 36 15.18 -0.49 -0.97
C GLU A 36 15.79 -0.78 0.42
N THR A 37 15.50 0.06 1.41
CA THR A 37 16.06 -0.06 2.77
C THR A 37 15.21 -0.96 3.65
N SER A 38 13.91 -1.07 3.36
CA SER A 38 13.01 -1.98 4.05
C SER A 38 11.92 -2.47 3.09
N THR A 39 11.37 -3.65 3.40
CA THR A 39 10.10 -4.10 2.83
C THR A 39 8.94 -3.50 3.62
N LEU A 40 7.77 -3.39 2.98
CA LEU A 40 6.53 -3.05 3.69
C LEU A 40 6.27 -4.06 4.83
N SER A 41 5.80 -3.54 5.97
CA SER A 41 5.41 -4.36 7.11
C SER A 41 4.18 -5.19 6.74
N GLU A 42 4.03 -6.34 7.41
CA GLU A 42 2.91 -7.24 7.16
C GLU A 42 1.56 -6.55 7.45
N ALA A 43 1.47 -5.79 8.55
CA ALA A 43 0.26 -5.05 8.92
C ALA A 43 -0.12 -3.99 7.89
N PHE A 44 0.86 -3.24 7.38
CA PHE A 44 0.64 -2.24 6.34
C PHE A 44 0.16 -2.91 5.03
N ARG A 45 0.83 -3.98 4.59
CA ARG A 45 0.42 -4.75 3.41
C ARG A 45 -1.00 -5.31 3.53
N VAL A 46 -1.33 -5.92 4.67
CA VAL A 46 -2.65 -6.51 4.93
C VAL A 46 -3.72 -5.42 4.92
N HIS A 47 -3.44 -4.27 5.54
CA HIS A 47 -4.36 -3.13 5.52
C HIS A 47 -4.60 -2.60 4.11
N LEU A 48 -3.55 -2.37 3.31
CA LEU A 48 -3.70 -1.91 1.92
C LEU A 48 -4.48 -2.90 1.04
N ARG A 49 -4.48 -4.19 1.39
CA ARG A 49 -5.30 -5.21 0.71
C ARG A 49 -6.78 -5.13 1.12
N GLY A 50 -7.06 -4.79 2.38
CA GLY A 50 -8.42 -4.66 2.92
C GLY A 50 -9.06 -3.28 2.73
N CYS A 51 -8.27 -2.24 2.50
CA CYS A 51 -8.74 -0.85 2.39
C CYS A 51 -8.34 -0.25 1.03
N GLN A 52 -9.28 -0.21 0.10
CA GLN A 52 -9.05 0.36 -1.25
C GLN A 52 -8.58 1.82 -1.18
N ALA A 53 -9.18 2.63 -0.31
CA ALA A 53 -8.82 4.05 -0.20
C ALA A 53 -7.34 4.23 0.20
N CYS A 54 -6.88 3.52 1.24
CA CYS A 54 -5.47 3.60 1.66
C CYS A 54 -4.53 3.05 0.58
N CYS A 55 -4.96 2.06 -0.19
CA CYS A 55 -4.18 1.53 -1.33
C CYS A 55 -4.00 2.59 -2.43
N GLU A 56 -5.09 3.28 -2.81
CA GLU A 56 -5.05 4.36 -3.81
C GLU A 56 -4.16 5.52 -3.36
N GLU A 57 -4.24 5.91 -2.08
CA GLU A 57 -3.37 6.95 -1.51
C GLU A 57 -1.90 6.52 -1.53
N ALA A 58 -1.58 5.29 -1.10
CA ALA A 58 -0.20 4.77 -1.11
C ALA A 58 0.39 4.69 -2.53
N LEU A 59 -0.41 4.28 -3.52
CA LEU A 59 0.00 4.28 -4.93
C LEU A 59 0.29 5.69 -5.44
N SER A 60 -0.62 6.63 -5.16
CA SER A 60 -0.47 8.03 -5.55
C SER A 60 0.78 8.66 -4.94
N LEU A 61 1.03 8.39 -3.65
CA LEU A 61 2.21 8.84 -2.94
C LEU A 61 3.49 8.28 -3.58
N ALA A 62 3.52 6.97 -3.88
CA ALA A 62 4.66 6.33 -4.52
C ALA A 62 4.97 6.92 -5.90
N GLU A 63 3.95 7.26 -6.70
CA GLU A 63 4.12 7.91 -8.01
C GLU A 63 4.73 9.31 -7.89
N ILE A 64 4.31 10.07 -6.87
CA ILE A 64 4.81 11.42 -6.61
C ILE A 64 6.28 11.39 -6.19
N VAL A 65 6.64 10.44 -5.32
CA VAL A 65 7.97 10.39 -4.67
C VAL A 65 9.01 9.64 -5.53
N ALA A 66 8.60 8.66 -6.35
CA ALA A 66 9.50 7.84 -7.17
C ALA A 66 10.57 8.63 -7.98
N PRO A 67 10.26 9.79 -8.61
CA PRO A 67 11.25 10.58 -9.33
C PRO A 67 12.43 11.05 -8.47
N GLU A 68 12.20 11.30 -7.17
CA GLU A 68 13.25 11.73 -6.23
C GLU A 68 14.28 10.62 -5.97
N TYR A 69 13.86 9.37 -6.15
CA TYR A 69 14.70 8.16 -6.05
C TYR A 69 15.25 7.72 -7.41
N GLY A 70 15.01 8.51 -8.49
CA GLY A 70 15.42 8.16 -9.85
C GLY A 70 14.63 6.98 -10.44
N MET A 71 13.47 6.65 -9.87
CA MET A 71 12.61 5.56 -10.30
C MET A 71 11.50 6.06 -11.24
N ASN A 72 10.96 5.15 -12.05
CA ASN A 72 9.82 5.43 -12.91
C ASN A 72 8.51 5.31 -12.10
N PRO A 73 7.64 6.35 -12.04
CA PRO A 73 6.40 6.34 -11.27
C PRO A 73 5.47 5.15 -11.58
N ASP A 74 5.19 4.91 -12.86
CA ASP A 74 4.29 3.84 -13.30
C ASP A 74 4.83 2.45 -12.93
N ALA A 75 6.16 2.28 -13.00
CA ALA A 75 6.80 1.02 -12.64
C ALA A 75 6.72 0.75 -11.13
N VAL A 76 6.92 1.79 -10.32
CA VAL A 76 6.83 1.72 -8.86
C VAL A 76 5.40 1.41 -8.42
N SER A 77 4.40 2.11 -8.94
CA SER A 77 3.01 1.88 -8.55
C SER A 77 2.53 0.49 -8.97
N ALA A 78 2.93 0.01 -10.15
CA ALA A 78 2.68 -1.37 -10.56
C ALA A 78 3.33 -2.41 -9.61
N GLN A 79 4.58 -2.17 -9.20
CA GLN A 79 5.29 -3.05 -8.26
C GLN A 79 4.61 -3.07 -6.88
N LEU A 80 4.24 -1.90 -6.36
CA LEU A 80 3.54 -1.75 -5.09
C LEU A 80 2.18 -2.46 -5.14
N GLN A 81 1.41 -2.28 -6.22
CA GLN A 81 0.14 -2.95 -6.41
C GLN A 81 0.30 -4.48 -6.45
N GLN A 82 1.35 -4.99 -7.09
CA GLN A 82 1.64 -6.42 -7.10
C GLN A 82 1.99 -6.94 -5.70
N LEU A 83 2.76 -6.17 -4.93
CA LEU A 83 3.16 -6.52 -3.56
C LEU A 83 1.96 -6.59 -2.61
N VAL A 84 0.98 -5.70 -2.75
CA VAL A 84 -0.24 -5.67 -1.94
C VAL A 84 -1.18 -6.83 -2.33
N ARG A 85 -1.28 -7.15 -3.62
CA ARG A 85 -2.17 -8.20 -4.14
C ARG A 85 -1.64 -9.63 -3.98
N GLY A 86 -0.33 -9.83 -3.80
CA GLY A 86 0.31 -11.12 -3.53
C GLY A 86 0.35 -11.44 -2.04
#